data_AF-A0A9D7Q6E8-F1
#
_entry.id   AF-A0A9D7Q6E8-F1
#
_cell.length_a   1.000
_cell.length_b   1.000
_cell.length_c   1.000
_cell.angle_alpha   90.00
_cell.angle_beta   90.00
_cell.angle_gamma   90.00
#
_symmetry.space_group_name_H-M   'P 1'
#
loop_
_entity.id
_entity.type
_entity.pdbx_description
1 polymer ?
#
loop_
_entity_poly.entity_id
_entity_poly.type
_entity_poly.pdbx_seq_one_letter_code
_entity_poly.pdbx_strand_id
1 'polypeptide(L)'
;MTQGFGTDQVEVARRGDKLTSTLSLSASENSKGQLTGLNATSSVKIGDTPFGTARDYFPGLGSNQNKFTFSQSSNADGTLGGFSLNFEQHASVSPIEQLGLKVMGYDIVNVAQGISLNYSSSKLSISAATDVFPSASLAVNGIQLFQYDQPSFKATHGRNSSFIDNGMGGVELETTPRRPAPSLIKRYSK
;
A
#
# COMPACT_ATOMS: atom_id res chain seq x y z
N MET A 1 -29.55 -16.40 -21.12
CA MET A 1 -28.49 -17.35 -20.75
C MET A 1 -27.54 -16.63 -19.81
N THR A 2 -27.64 -16.91 -18.52
CA THR A 2 -26.84 -16.27 -17.48
C THR A 2 -25.57 -17.10 -17.32
N GLN A 3 -24.44 -16.64 -17.86
CA GLN A 3 -23.15 -17.26 -17.57
C GLN A 3 -22.62 -16.70 -16.26
N GLY A 4 -22.65 -17.53 -15.22
CA GLY A 4 -22.00 -17.23 -13.95
C GLY A 4 -20.49 -17.33 -14.12
N PHE A 5 -19.79 -16.22 -13.93
CA PHE A 5 -18.34 -16.22 -13.82
C PHE A 5 -17.96 -16.70 -12.41
N GLY A 6 -17.35 -17.88 -12.36
CA GLY A 6 -16.79 -18.45 -11.14
C GLY A 6 -15.68 -17.56 -10.59
N THR A 7 -15.80 -17.18 -9.33
CA THR A 7 -14.75 -16.51 -8.57
C THR A 7 -13.78 -17.56 -8.03
N ASP A 8 -12.86 -18.04 -8.87
CA ASP A 8 -11.69 -18.78 -8.40
C ASP A 8 -10.63 -17.76 -7.95
N GLN A 9 -10.76 -17.31 -6.71
CA GLN A 9 -9.71 -16.57 -6.01
C GLN A 9 -8.87 -17.59 -5.23
N VAL A 10 -7.81 -18.11 -5.86
CA VAL A 10 -6.79 -18.87 -5.14
C VAL A 10 -5.85 -17.88 -4.46
N GLU A 11 -6.17 -17.51 -3.21
CA GLU A 11 -5.31 -16.72 -2.33
C GLU A 11 -4.15 -17.60 -1.84
N VAL A 12 -2.99 -17.53 -2.52
CA VAL A 12 -1.77 -18.16 -2.03
C VAL A 12 -1.14 -17.24 -0.97
N ALA A 13 -1.63 -17.32 0.26
CA ALA A 13 -1.01 -16.64 1.40
C ALA A 13 0.40 -17.23 1.63
N ARG A 14 1.43 -16.51 1.19
CA ARG A 14 2.82 -16.79 1.60
C ARG A 14 2.98 -16.29 3.04
N ARG A 15 3.86 -16.91 3.83
CA ARG A 15 4.03 -16.58 5.26
C ARG A 15 4.17 -15.06 5.50
N GLY A 16 3.16 -14.47 6.14
CA GLY A 16 3.24 -13.20 6.87
C GLY A 16 2.91 -11.92 6.10
N ASP A 17 1.94 -11.94 5.17
CA ASP A 17 1.44 -10.72 4.52
C ASP A 17 1.02 -9.67 5.57
N LYS A 18 1.55 -8.45 5.44
CA LYS A 18 1.32 -7.35 6.40
C LYS A 18 0.18 -6.43 6.01
N LEU A 19 -0.14 -6.40 4.73
CA LEU A 19 -1.23 -5.64 4.18
C LEU A 19 -1.60 -6.25 2.83
N THR A 20 -2.86 -6.65 2.69
CA THR A 20 -3.41 -7.16 1.42
C THR A 20 -4.58 -6.27 1.04
N SER A 21 -4.55 -5.75 -0.19
CA SER A 21 -5.59 -4.89 -0.73
C SER A 21 -6.11 -5.48 -2.04
N THR A 22 -7.42 -5.69 -2.13
CA THR A 22 -8.10 -6.15 -3.34
C THR A 22 -8.94 -5.00 -3.88
N LEU A 23 -8.62 -4.58 -5.11
CA LEU A 23 -9.42 -3.60 -5.84
C LEU A 23 -10.22 -4.32 -6.92
N SER A 24 -11.54 -4.15 -6.90
CA SER A 24 -12.44 -4.74 -7.88
C SER A 24 -13.01 -3.65 -8.79
N LEU A 25 -12.93 -3.87 -10.10
CA LEU A 25 -13.46 -2.98 -11.11
C LEU A 25 -14.52 -3.70 -11.92
N SER A 26 -15.68 -3.07 -12.06
CA SER A 26 -16.80 -3.56 -12.87
C SER A 26 -17.13 -2.57 -13.96
N ALA A 27 -17.27 -3.05 -15.19
CA ALA A 27 -17.64 -2.25 -16.34
C ALA A 27 -19.15 -2.33 -16.63
N SER A 28 -19.70 -1.22 -17.09
CA SER A 28 -21.05 -1.13 -17.63
C SER A 28 -20.97 -0.83 -19.13
N GLU A 29 -21.80 -1.51 -19.92
CA GLU A 29 -21.86 -1.34 -21.37
C GLU A 29 -23.29 -1.02 -21.83
N ASN A 30 -23.40 -0.30 -22.95
CA ASN A 30 -24.68 -0.13 -23.63
C ASN A 30 -25.00 -1.32 -24.55
N SER A 31 -26.17 -1.30 -25.21
CA SER A 31 -26.60 -2.36 -26.14
C SER A 31 -25.71 -2.54 -27.37
N LYS A 32 -24.79 -1.60 -27.64
CA LYS A 32 -23.81 -1.66 -28.73
C LYS A 32 -22.44 -2.19 -28.26
N GLY A 33 -22.32 -2.60 -26.99
CA GLY A 33 -21.05 -3.03 -26.40
C GLY A 33 -20.05 -1.89 -26.15
N GLN A 34 -20.52 -0.64 -26.08
CA GLN A 34 -19.66 0.50 -25.76
C GLN A 34 -19.63 0.72 -24.25
N LEU A 35 -18.43 0.93 -23.70
CA LEU A 35 -18.22 1.22 -22.29
C LEU A 35 -18.91 2.53 -21.89
N THR A 36 -19.80 2.48 -20.90
CA THR A 36 -20.57 3.63 -20.38
C THR A 36 -20.15 4.04 -18.98
N GLY A 37 -19.53 3.15 -18.22
CA GLY A 37 -19.10 3.44 -16.84
C GLY A 37 -18.17 2.38 -16.27
N LEU A 38 -17.40 2.79 -15.27
CA LEU A 38 -16.64 1.91 -14.40
C LEU A 38 -17.05 2.15 -12.95
N ASN A 39 -17.24 1.07 -12.21
CA ASN A 39 -17.43 1.12 -10.77
C ASN A 39 -16.23 0.44 -10.09
N ALA A 40 -15.81 0.99 -8.95
CA ALA A 40 -14.70 0.46 -8.19
C ALA A 40 -15.08 0.21 -6.74
N THR A 41 -14.61 -0.92 -6.20
CA THR A 41 -14.66 -1.22 -4.77
C THR A 41 -13.29 -1.67 -4.28
N SER A 42 -13.06 -1.55 -2.98
CA SER A 42 -11.84 -2.01 -2.32
C SER A 42 -12.17 -2.87 -1.11
N SER A 43 -11.29 -3.83 -0.83
CA SER A 43 -11.26 -4.60 0.40
C SER A 43 -9.83 -4.61 0.91
N VAL A 44 -9.65 -4.32 2.18
CA VAL A 44 -8.33 -4.23 2.83
C VAL A 44 -8.31 -5.20 4.00
N LYS A 45 -7.23 -5.98 4.07
CA LYS A 45 -6.92 -6.88 5.18
C LYS A 45 -5.55 -6.55 5.73
N ILE A 46 -5.52 -6.13 6.98
CA ILE A 46 -4.29 -5.85 7.71
C ILE A 46 -3.79 -7.16 8.31
N GLY A 47 -2.50 -7.43 8.13
CA GLY A 47 -1.88 -8.64 8.65
C GLY A 47 -1.67 -8.61 10.16
N ASP A 48 -1.55 -9.80 10.74
CA ASP A 48 -1.35 -9.94 12.18
C ASP A 48 0.04 -9.45 12.63
N THR A 49 0.06 -8.96 13.86
CA THR A 49 1.26 -8.59 14.61
C THR A 49 1.56 -9.64 15.67
N PRO A 50 2.83 -9.98 15.97
CA PRO A 50 3.18 -10.90 17.03
C PRO A 50 2.56 -10.58 18.39
N PHE A 51 2.36 -9.29 18.69
CA PHE A 51 1.76 -8.84 19.94
C PHE A 51 0.76 -7.71 19.67
N GLY A 52 -0.44 -7.82 20.24
CA GLY A 52 -1.50 -6.80 20.13
C GLY A 52 -2.13 -6.73 18.73
N THR A 53 -2.90 -5.67 18.49
CA THR A 53 -3.59 -5.42 17.22
C THR A 53 -2.78 -4.46 16.35
N ALA A 54 -2.59 -4.81 15.08
CA ALA A 54 -2.02 -3.92 14.08
C ALA A 54 -2.85 -2.63 13.93
N ARG A 55 -2.21 -1.57 13.43
CA ARG A 55 -2.85 -0.29 13.18
C ARG A 55 -3.16 -0.13 11.71
N ASP A 56 -4.38 0.29 11.41
CA ASP A 56 -4.82 0.75 10.09
C ASP A 56 -4.36 2.19 9.79
N TYR A 57 -3.13 2.52 10.15
CA TYR A 57 -2.48 3.80 9.83
C TYR A 57 -1.02 3.73 10.24
N PHE A 58 -0.21 4.67 9.75
CA PHE A 58 1.12 4.91 10.26
C PHE A 58 1.15 6.15 11.20
N PRO A 59 1.66 6.03 12.43
CA PRO A 59 1.75 7.16 13.35
C PRO A 59 2.63 8.30 12.80
N GLY A 60 2.12 9.54 12.88
CA GLY A 60 2.87 10.75 12.50
C GLY A 60 2.62 11.27 11.08
N LEU A 61 1.81 10.59 10.24
CA LEU A 61 1.42 11.09 8.91
C LEU A 61 0.11 11.88 8.92
N GLY A 62 -0.52 12.08 10.08
CA GLY A 62 -1.79 12.79 10.21
C GLY A 62 -3.01 11.94 9.82
N SER A 63 -4.18 12.57 9.74
CA SER A 63 -5.46 11.91 9.45
C SER A 63 -5.70 11.64 7.96
N ASN A 64 -4.88 12.22 7.07
CA ASN A 64 -5.09 12.17 5.62
C ASN A 64 -4.42 10.95 4.96
N GLN A 65 -4.57 9.77 5.58
CA GLN A 65 -4.08 8.47 5.09
C GLN A 65 -5.28 7.63 4.64
N ASN A 66 -5.01 6.51 3.97
CA ASN A 66 -6.01 5.48 3.63
C ASN A 66 -7.15 6.02 2.77
N LYS A 67 -6.86 6.24 1.49
CA LYS A 67 -7.79 6.84 0.54
C LYS A 67 -8.22 5.82 -0.48
N PHE A 68 -9.51 5.82 -0.77
CA PHE A 68 -10.05 5.15 -1.93
C PHE A 68 -11.01 6.11 -2.61
N THR A 69 -10.57 6.70 -3.71
CA THR A 69 -11.36 7.66 -4.48
C THR A 69 -11.36 7.28 -5.94
N PHE A 70 -12.50 7.45 -6.59
CA PHE A 70 -12.56 7.39 -8.04
C PHE A 70 -13.55 8.41 -8.58
N SER A 71 -13.34 8.79 -9.83
CA SER A 71 -14.20 9.69 -10.57
C SER A 71 -14.27 9.24 -12.02
N GLN A 72 -15.36 9.62 -12.69
CA GLN A 72 -15.56 9.35 -14.10
C GLN A 72 -16.28 10.49 -14.79
N SER A 73 -16.11 10.57 -16.10
CA SER A 73 -16.81 11.51 -16.98
C SER A 73 -17.41 10.76 -18.16
N SER A 74 -18.51 11.28 -18.69
CA SER A 74 -19.17 10.74 -19.88
C SER A 74 -18.98 11.67 -21.06
N ASN A 75 -18.86 11.10 -22.25
CA ASN A 75 -18.95 11.81 -23.51
C ASN A 75 -20.41 12.21 -23.80
N ALA A 76 -20.61 13.10 -24.77
CA ALA A 76 -21.94 13.56 -25.17
C ALA A 76 -22.84 12.42 -25.70
N ASP A 77 -22.27 11.33 -26.18
CA ASP A 77 -22.97 10.14 -26.66
C ASP A 77 -23.30 9.12 -25.56
N GLY A 78 -22.99 9.44 -24.29
CA GLY A 78 -23.22 8.58 -23.14
C GLY A 78 -22.16 7.50 -22.91
N THR A 79 -21.09 7.48 -23.70
CA THR A 79 -19.94 6.58 -23.46
C THR A 79 -19.00 7.13 -22.40
N LEU A 80 -18.13 6.28 -21.83
CA LEU A 80 -17.13 6.69 -20.85
C LEU A 80 -16.07 7.58 -21.51
N GLY A 81 -15.99 8.84 -21.10
CA GLY A 81 -14.97 9.79 -21.54
C GLY A 81 -13.65 9.64 -20.77
N GLY A 82 -13.74 9.38 -19.47
CA GLY A 82 -12.57 9.12 -18.64
C GLY A 82 -12.92 8.54 -17.28
N PHE A 83 -11.93 7.90 -16.65
CA PHE A 83 -12.01 7.34 -15.31
C PHE A 83 -10.66 7.54 -14.60
N SER A 84 -10.69 7.91 -13.33
CA SER A 84 -9.51 8.00 -12.48
C SER A 84 -9.82 7.32 -11.15
N LEU A 85 -8.91 6.47 -10.69
CA LEU A 85 -8.96 5.84 -9.38
C LEU A 85 -7.63 6.04 -8.67
N ASN A 86 -7.70 6.43 -7.41
CA ASN A 86 -6.56 6.55 -6.53
C ASN A 86 -6.85 5.77 -5.25
N PHE A 87 -5.96 4.83 -4.95
CA PHE A 87 -5.95 4.03 -3.75
C PHE A 87 -4.63 4.26 -3.02
N GLU A 88 -4.71 4.47 -1.71
CA GLU A 88 -3.61 4.61 -0.79
C GLU A 88 -4.01 3.88 0.48
N GLN A 89 -3.12 3.08 1.04
CA GLN A 89 -3.37 2.35 2.27
C GLN A 89 -2.08 2.22 3.07
N HIS A 90 -2.17 2.53 4.35
CA HIS A 90 -1.08 2.51 5.32
C HIS A 90 -1.47 1.59 6.48
N ALA A 91 -0.51 0.83 6.96
CA ALA A 91 -0.62 0.05 8.17
C ALA A 91 0.69 0.08 8.94
N SER A 92 0.60 -0.24 10.23
CA SER A 92 1.78 -0.39 11.07
C SER A 92 1.56 -1.43 12.15
N VAL A 93 2.66 -1.86 12.77
CA VAL A 93 2.62 -2.77 13.91
C VAL A 93 1.86 -2.17 15.09
N SER A 94 1.52 -2.99 16.09
CA SER A 94 0.83 -2.53 17.30
C SER A 94 1.67 -1.54 18.12
N PRO A 95 1.06 -0.75 19.03
CA PRO A 95 1.80 0.08 19.97
C PRO A 95 2.78 -0.68 20.87
N ILE A 96 2.44 -1.92 21.25
CA ILE A 96 3.28 -2.75 22.13
C ILE A 96 4.51 -3.24 21.36
N GLU A 97 4.31 -3.72 20.13
CA GLU A 97 5.42 -4.12 19.27
C GLU A 97 6.31 -2.93 18.91
N GLN A 98 5.73 -1.75 18.69
CA GLN A 98 6.49 -0.51 18.52
C GLN A 98 7.42 -0.23 19.69
N LEU A 99 6.94 -0.40 20.94
CA LEU A 99 7.78 -0.21 22.12
C LEU A 99 8.93 -1.21 22.15
N GLY A 100 8.63 -2.50 21.91
CA GLY A 100 9.63 -3.56 21.85
C GLY A 100 10.71 -3.30 20.78
N LEU A 101 10.30 -2.90 19.57
CA LEU A 101 11.22 -2.54 18.49
C LEU A 101 12.12 -1.38 18.90
N LYS A 102 11.56 -0.33 19.52
CA LYS A 102 12.35 0.82 20.00
C LYS A 102 13.39 0.40 21.04
N VAL A 103 13.02 -0.44 22.00
CA VAL A 103 13.95 -0.98 23.02
C VAL A 103 15.06 -1.80 22.37
N MET A 104 14.75 -2.54 21.30
CA MET A 104 15.74 -3.30 20.53
C MET A 104 16.55 -2.45 19.53
N GLY A 105 16.37 -1.12 19.51
CA GLY A 105 17.11 -0.23 18.62
C GLY A 105 16.59 -0.17 17.18
N TYR A 106 15.30 -0.49 16.97
CA TYR A 106 14.63 -0.44 15.69
C TYR A 106 13.44 0.53 15.68
N ASP A 107 13.16 1.09 14.51
CA ASP A 107 11.96 1.87 14.25
C ASP A 107 10.87 1.00 13.60
N ILE A 108 9.62 1.45 13.75
CA ILE A 108 8.48 0.79 13.12
C ILE A 108 8.43 1.03 11.61
N VAL A 109 7.91 0.04 10.89
CA VAL A 109 7.71 0.08 9.44
C VAL A 109 6.40 0.78 9.08
N ASN A 110 6.44 1.61 8.04
CA ASN A 110 5.24 2.04 7.32
C ASN A 110 4.90 1.03 6.23
N VAL A 111 3.93 0.16 6.49
CA VAL A 111 3.45 -0.81 5.51
C VAL A 111 2.47 -0.07 4.61
N ALA A 112 2.95 0.47 3.49
CA ALA A 112 2.12 1.28 2.60
C ALA A 112 2.02 0.72 1.19
N GLN A 113 0.83 0.83 0.61
CA GLN A 113 0.51 0.45 -0.77
C GLN A 113 -0.29 1.56 -1.43
N GLY A 114 -0.01 1.82 -2.71
CA GLY A 114 -0.74 2.78 -3.50
C GLY A 114 -0.96 2.29 -4.92
N ILE A 115 -2.14 2.55 -5.47
CA ILE A 115 -2.50 2.26 -6.86
C ILE A 115 -3.15 3.50 -7.44
N SER A 116 -2.71 3.91 -8.63
CA SER A 116 -3.40 4.90 -9.45
C SER A 116 -3.72 4.30 -10.80
N LEU A 117 -4.98 4.35 -11.19
CA LEU A 117 -5.47 3.86 -12.46
C LEU A 117 -6.18 5.01 -13.17
N ASN A 118 -5.78 5.29 -14.40
CA ASN A 118 -6.45 6.30 -15.22
C ASN A 118 -6.78 5.71 -16.59
N TYR A 119 -8.02 5.90 -17.01
CA TYR A 119 -8.50 5.59 -18.34
C TYR A 119 -8.95 6.89 -19.02
N SER A 120 -8.38 7.19 -20.17
CA SER A 120 -8.82 8.31 -21.01
C SER A 120 -8.40 8.07 -22.45
N SER A 121 -9.22 8.54 -23.40
CA SER A 121 -8.94 8.41 -24.84
C SER A 121 -8.56 6.98 -25.25
N SER A 122 -9.29 5.98 -24.71
CA SER A 122 -9.06 4.54 -24.93
C SER A 122 -7.68 4.02 -24.48
N LYS A 123 -6.97 4.77 -23.64
CA LYS A 123 -5.71 4.35 -23.03
C LYS A 123 -5.92 4.11 -21.55
N LEU A 124 -5.48 2.94 -21.09
CA LEU A 124 -5.38 2.60 -19.68
C LEU A 124 -3.95 2.83 -19.21
N SER A 125 -3.80 3.55 -18.11
CA SER A 125 -2.55 3.67 -17.39
C SER A 125 -2.73 3.18 -15.97
N ILE A 126 -1.73 2.46 -15.48
CA ILE A 126 -1.69 1.91 -14.13
C ILE A 126 -0.33 2.20 -13.54
N SER A 127 -0.32 2.74 -12.33
CA SER A 127 0.89 2.84 -11.53
C SER A 127 0.64 2.30 -10.15
N ALA A 128 1.69 1.71 -9.58
CA ALA A 128 1.67 1.20 -8.23
C ALA A 128 2.90 1.68 -7.47
N ALA A 129 2.68 1.94 -6.19
CA ALA A 129 3.67 2.46 -5.28
C ALA A 129 3.63 1.68 -3.97
N THR A 130 4.78 1.60 -3.30
CA THR A 130 4.90 1.09 -1.95
C THR A 130 6.03 1.83 -1.26
N ASP A 131 6.08 1.77 0.07
CA ASP A 131 7.23 2.28 0.82
C ASP A 131 8.47 1.41 0.57
N VAL A 132 9.57 1.71 1.25
CA VAL A 132 10.80 0.92 1.21
C VAL A 132 10.59 -0.47 1.81
N PHE A 133 9.63 -0.61 2.73
CA PHE A 133 9.31 -1.86 3.41
C PHE A 133 7.80 -2.05 3.60
N PRO A 134 7.29 -3.29 3.60
CA PRO A 134 7.96 -4.54 3.22
C PRO A 134 8.01 -4.69 1.68
N SER A 135 8.38 -5.87 1.20
CA SER A 135 8.26 -6.31 -0.18
C SER A 135 6.80 -6.22 -0.58
N ALA A 136 6.57 -5.99 -1.86
CA ALA A 136 5.23 -5.81 -2.39
C ALA A 136 5.09 -6.51 -3.74
N SER A 137 3.92 -7.05 -4.02
CA SER A 137 3.55 -7.60 -5.31
C SER A 137 2.23 -7.00 -5.78
N LEU A 138 2.06 -6.86 -7.08
CA LEU A 138 0.78 -6.57 -7.70
C LEU A 138 0.45 -7.66 -8.70
N ALA A 139 -0.78 -8.15 -8.61
CA ALA A 139 -1.36 -9.03 -9.61
C ALA A 139 -2.68 -8.45 -10.10
N VAL A 140 -2.99 -8.67 -11.38
CA VAL A 140 -4.27 -8.34 -12.00
C VAL A 140 -4.84 -9.62 -12.58
N ASN A 141 -6.03 -10.01 -12.13
CA ASN A 141 -6.68 -11.26 -12.52
C ASN A 141 -5.73 -12.48 -12.41
N GLY A 142 -4.96 -12.55 -11.32
CA GLY A 142 -3.98 -13.62 -11.07
C GLY A 142 -2.64 -13.46 -11.80
N ILE A 143 -2.49 -12.53 -12.74
CA ILE A 143 -1.24 -12.29 -13.47
C ILE A 143 -0.41 -11.27 -12.71
N GLN A 144 0.77 -11.69 -12.22
CA GLN A 144 1.68 -10.79 -11.52
C GLN A 144 2.28 -9.76 -12.49
N LEU A 145 2.06 -8.47 -12.19
CA LEU A 145 2.57 -7.34 -12.96
C LEU A 145 3.90 -6.81 -12.44
N PHE A 146 4.11 -6.84 -11.13
CA PHE A 146 5.40 -6.50 -10.53
C PHE A 146 5.66 -7.25 -9.22
N GLN A 147 6.95 -7.36 -8.89
CA GLN A 147 7.48 -7.74 -7.57
C GLN A 147 8.48 -6.66 -7.17
N TYR A 148 8.35 -6.16 -5.95
CA TYR A 148 9.36 -5.33 -5.30
C TYR A 148 9.91 -6.10 -4.11
N ASP A 149 11.22 -6.25 -4.08
CA ASP A 149 11.92 -6.85 -2.96
C ASP A 149 12.57 -5.77 -2.10
N GLN A 150 12.16 -5.73 -0.83
CA GLN A 150 12.67 -4.80 0.16
C GLN A 150 14.20 -4.92 0.37
N PRO A 151 14.88 -3.84 0.79
CA PRO A 151 16.26 -3.91 1.29
C PRO A 151 16.33 -4.58 2.67
N SER A 152 17.40 -4.39 3.44
CA SER A 152 17.52 -4.98 4.80
C SER A 152 16.78 -4.16 5.86
N PHE A 153 16.05 -4.83 6.76
CA PHE A 153 15.28 -4.16 7.83
C PHE A 153 16.24 -3.50 8.80
N LYS A 154 17.34 -4.17 9.16
CA LYS A 154 18.38 -3.59 10.02
C LYS A 154 19.08 -2.39 9.37
N ALA A 155 19.24 -2.42 8.05
CA ALA A 155 19.87 -1.32 7.33
C ALA A 155 18.97 -0.07 7.29
N THR A 156 17.67 -0.27 7.08
CA THR A 156 16.72 0.83 6.87
C THR A 156 16.01 1.26 8.13
N HIS A 157 15.71 0.38 9.08
CA HIS A 157 14.93 0.68 10.29
C HIS A 157 15.74 0.47 11.57
N GLY A 158 17.04 0.21 11.48
CA GLY A 158 17.93 0.25 12.63
C GLY A 158 18.22 1.69 13.09
N ARG A 159 18.86 1.81 14.25
CA ARG A 159 19.36 3.09 14.76
C ARG A 159 20.88 3.11 14.71
N ASN A 160 21.45 4.29 14.44
CA ASN A 160 22.85 4.56 14.79
C ASN A 160 22.91 4.83 16.28
N SER A 161 24.02 4.44 16.90
CA SER A 161 24.28 4.72 18.31
C SER A 161 25.66 5.35 18.44
N SER A 162 25.75 6.46 19.15
CA SER A 162 27.00 7.14 19.48
C SER A 162 27.03 7.46 20.97
N PHE A 163 28.19 7.29 21.59
CA PHE A 163 28.42 7.75 22.95
C PHE A 163 28.90 9.20 22.89
N ILE A 164 28.17 10.09 23.53
CA ILE A 164 28.55 11.50 23.69
C ILE A 164 28.91 11.75 25.15
N ASP A 165 29.95 12.54 25.40
CA ASP A 165 30.26 13.02 26.75
C ASP A 165 29.15 13.96 27.20
N ASN A 166 28.56 13.68 28.37
CA ASN A 166 27.48 14.49 28.92
C ASN A 166 27.99 15.72 29.71
N GLY A 167 29.30 15.96 29.74
CA GLY A 167 29.92 17.10 30.43
C GLY A 167 29.91 16.99 31.95
N MET A 168 29.48 15.85 32.51
CA MET A 168 29.42 15.59 33.95
C MET A 168 30.26 14.37 34.35
N GLY A 169 31.21 13.95 33.50
CA GLY A 169 32.04 12.77 33.73
C GLY A 169 31.34 11.44 33.41
N GLY A 170 30.27 11.47 32.61
CA GLY A 170 29.56 10.31 32.12
C GLY A 170 29.41 10.31 30.60
N VAL A 171 28.92 9.21 30.05
CA VAL A 171 28.55 9.11 28.63
C VAL A 171 27.04 8.98 28.50
N GLU A 172 26.46 9.70 27.54
CA GLU A 172 25.08 9.53 27.11
C GLU A 172 25.05 8.78 25.78
N LEU A 173 24.10 7.85 25.63
CA LEU A 173 23.89 7.13 24.39
C LEU A 173 22.91 7.93 23.52
N GLU A 174 23.43 8.57 22.49
CA GLU A 174 22.60 9.20 21.47
C GLU A 174 22.22 8.14 20.42
N THR A 175 20.93 8.05 20.07
CA THR A 175 20.47 7.18 18.98
C THR A 175 19.75 7.97 17.91
N THR A 176 20.16 7.80 16.65
CA THR A 176 19.51 8.43 15.49
C THR A 176 18.86 7.38 14.59
N PRO A 177 17.58 7.56 14.20
CA PRO A 177 16.89 6.71 13.23
C PRO A 177 17.63 6.63 11.89
N ARG A 178 17.83 5.42 11.35
CA ARG A 178 18.21 5.24 9.92
C ARG A 178 17.00 5.21 8.99
N ARG A 179 15.80 5.26 9.57
CA ARG A 179 14.53 5.12 8.88
C ARG A 179 14.33 6.23 7.84
N PRO A 180 14.11 5.87 6.55
CA PRO A 180 13.62 6.81 5.56
C PRO A 180 12.31 7.46 6.02
N ALA A 181 12.05 8.68 5.56
CA ALA A 181 10.73 9.28 5.74
C ALA A 181 9.67 8.40 5.06
N PRO A 182 8.53 8.10 5.73
CA PRO A 182 7.47 7.30 5.12
C PRO A 182 7.00 7.95 3.81
N SER A 183 6.96 7.18 2.73
CA SER A 183 6.56 7.69 1.42
C SER A 183 6.11 6.58 0.48
N LEU A 184 5.16 6.88 -0.40
CA LEU A 184 4.78 5.99 -1.50
C LEU A 184 5.71 6.23 -2.69
N ILE A 185 6.64 5.29 -2.89
CA ILE A 185 7.59 5.35 -4.01
C ILE A 185 7.00 4.55 -5.17
N LYS A 186 6.81 5.18 -6.33
CA LYS A 186 6.33 4.50 -7.54
C LYS A 186 7.29 3.38 -7.93
N ARG A 187 6.81 2.13 -7.94
CA ARG A 187 7.58 0.93 -8.30
C ARG A 187 7.19 0.35 -9.66
N TYR A 188 5.99 0.69 -10.14
CA TYR A 188 5.44 0.20 -11.38
C TYR A 188 4.66 1.30 -12.11
N SER A 189 4.78 1.34 -13.43
CA SER A 189 4.03 2.24 -14.31
C SER A 189 3.90 1.60 -15.69
N LYS A 190 2.68 1.51 -16.22
CA LYS A 190 2.39 1.19 -17.62
C LYS A 190 1.25 2.05 -18.14
#